data_AF-A0A2E8YXT4-F1
#
_entry.id   AF-A0A2E8YXT4-F1
#
_cell.length_a   1.000
_cell.length_b   1.000
_cell.length_c   1.000
_cell.angle_alpha   90.00
_cell.angle_beta   90.00
_cell.angle_gamma   90.00
#
_symmetry.space_group_name_H-M   'P 1'
#
loop_
_entity.id
_entity.type
_entity.pdbx_description
1 polymer ?
#
loop_
_entity_poly.entity_id
_entity_poly.type
_entity_poly.pdbx_seq_one_letter_code
_entity_poly.pdbx_strand_id
1 'polypeptide(L)'
;MLHPTRLSARPSARLLRPVALALALLAVPVLLVAALAGPGAAGGDRPVIVSVGGDAANGFDLRYADGSSLHPPTSSEALAECSAYDGRLDRVKCRVRFRTWYRDLGDLQRSLAWHARH
;
A
#
# COMPACT_ATOMS: atom_id res chain seq x y z
N MET A 1 5.75 -27.49 60.06
CA MET A 1 6.94 -27.70 59.22
C MET A 1 7.34 -26.32 58.70
N LEU A 2 8.24 -25.51 59.31
CA LEU A 2 9.72 -25.62 59.45
C LEU A 2 10.37 -26.11 58.14
N HIS A 3 11.35 -25.48 57.49
CA HIS A 3 12.12 -24.23 57.62
C HIS A 3 12.82 -24.04 56.21
N PRO A 4 13.47 -22.90 55.93
CA PRO A 4 13.86 -22.37 54.62
C PRO A 4 15.34 -22.57 54.25
N THR A 5 15.74 -22.16 53.04
CA THR A 5 17.12 -21.80 52.65
C THR A 5 17.04 -20.58 51.70
N ARG A 6 17.47 -19.36 52.05
CA ARG A 6 18.85 -18.82 52.22
C ARG A 6 19.70 -19.05 50.96
N LEU A 7 20.50 -18.14 50.41
CA LEU A 7 20.93 -16.75 50.66
C LEU A 7 21.70 -16.36 49.36
N SER A 8 21.53 -15.14 48.84
CA SER A 8 22.57 -14.09 48.78
C SER A 8 23.77 -14.32 47.85
N ALA A 9 23.92 -13.44 46.85
CA ALA A 9 25.15 -12.66 46.64
C ALA A 9 24.90 -11.52 45.62
N ARG A 10 24.98 -10.27 46.09
CA ARG A 10 25.36 -9.09 45.29
C ARG A 10 26.79 -8.73 45.66
N PRO A 11 27.60 -8.23 44.72
CA PRO A 11 28.35 -7.00 44.96
C PRO A 11 28.14 -6.03 43.77
N SER A 12 27.67 -4.81 43.96
CA SER A 12 28.33 -3.64 44.58
C SER A 12 29.18 -2.82 43.58
N ALA A 13 28.55 -1.73 43.13
CA ALA A 13 29.06 -0.35 43.05
C ALA A 13 30.38 -0.03 42.30
N ARG A 14 30.29 0.96 41.40
CA ARG A 14 30.99 2.27 41.44
C ARG A 14 30.59 3.05 40.17
N LEU A 15 29.74 4.07 40.32
CA LEU A 15 30.11 5.49 40.41
C LEU A 15 30.74 6.06 39.12
N LEU A 16 29.88 6.78 38.38
CA LEU A 16 30.12 8.08 37.73
C LEU A 16 31.46 8.31 36.99
N ARG A 17 31.36 8.58 35.68
CA ARG A 17 32.11 9.67 35.05
C ARG A 17 31.24 10.43 34.02
N PRO A 18 30.95 11.72 34.26
CA PRO A 18 30.02 12.53 33.47
C PRO A 18 30.76 13.33 32.40
N VAL A 19 30.96 12.78 31.19
CA VAL A 19 31.49 13.58 30.07
C VAL A 19 31.01 12.99 28.74
N ALA A 20 29.79 13.32 28.33
CA ALA A 20 29.41 13.30 26.91
C ALA A 20 28.18 14.19 26.63
N LEU A 21 27.91 15.16 27.51
CA LEU A 21 26.81 16.12 27.34
C LEU A 21 27.35 17.39 26.66
N ALA A 22 27.92 17.25 25.45
CA ALA A 22 28.44 18.42 24.72
C ALA A 22 28.47 18.29 23.18
N LEU A 23 27.87 17.24 22.58
CA LEU A 23 27.87 17.09 21.11
C LEU A 23 26.51 16.66 20.51
N ALA A 24 25.41 16.82 21.25
CA ALA A 24 24.07 16.44 20.78
C ALA A 24 23.21 17.63 20.30
N LEU A 25 23.79 18.82 20.10
CA LEU A 25 23.03 20.06 19.87
C LEU A 25 23.17 20.68 18.47
N LEU A 26 23.82 20.01 17.50
CA LEU A 26 23.97 20.54 16.13
C LEU A 26 23.50 19.60 15.01
N ALA A 27 22.95 18.42 15.33
CA ALA A 27 22.53 17.44 14.32
C ALA A 27 21.00 17.30 14.17
N VAL A 28 20.20 18.19 14.75
CA VAL A 28 18.73 18.03 14.77
C VAL A 28 17.97 18.75 13.63
N PRO A 29 18.44 19.83 12.96
CA PRO A 29 17.55 20.51 12.01
C PRO A 29 17.49 19.87 10.62
N VAL A 30 18.42 18.98 10.24
CA VAL A 30 18.45 18.40 8.88
C VAL A 30 17.52 17.19 8.73
N LEU A 31 17.25 16.45 9.80
CA LEU A 31 16.43 15.23 9.75
C LEU A 31 14.92 15.49 9.74
N LEU A 32 14.45 16.70 10.08
CA LEU A 32 13.02 17.00 10.13
C LEU A 32 12.40 17.30 8.75
N VAL A 33 13.21 17.70 7.76
CA VAL A 33 12.73 18.03 6.40
C VAL A 33 12.38 16.80 5.56
N ALA A 34 12.97 15.63 5.85
CA ALA A 34 12.71 14.42 5.08
C ALA A 34 11.32 13.80 5.36
N ALA A 35 10.67 14.14 6.47
CA ALA A 35 9.37 13.57 6.85
C ALA A 35 8.15 14.24 6.17
N LEU A 36 8.35 15.38 5.48
CA LEU A 36 7.29 16.06 4.72
C LEU A 36 7.24 15.63 3.24
N ALA A 37 8.25 14.90 2.78
CA ALA A 37 8.15 14.17 1.52
C ALA A 37 7.26 12.95 1.76
N GLY A 38 5.94 13.14 1.66
CA GLY A 38 5.07 12.02 1.31
C GLY A 38 5.62 11.32 0.05
N PRO A 39 5.24 10.07 -0.25
CA PRO A 39 5.61 9.44 -1.51
C PRO A 39 5.04 10.30 -2.66
N GLY A 40 5.82 11.31 -3.07
CA GLY A 40 5.64 12.01 -4.31
C GLY A 40 5.76 10.92 -5.34
N ALA A 41 4.67 10.68 -6.06
CA ALA A 41 4.68 9.80 -7.21
C ALA A 41 5.91 10.18 -8.02
N ALA A 42 6.94 9.33 -7.97
CA ALA A 42 8.10 9.48 -8.81
C ALA A 42 7.54 9.66 -10.23
N GLY A 43 7.97 10.72 -10.92
CA GLY A 43 7.49 11.09 -12.25
C GLY A 43 7.92 10.10 -13.33
N GLY A 44 7.60 8.82 -13.15
CA GLY A 44 7.52 7.86 -14.23
C GLY A 44 6.31 8.21 -15.09
N ASP A 45 6.46 8.02 -16.40
CA ASP A 45 5.39 8.22 -17.34
C ASP A 45 4.18 7.36 -16.93
N ARG A 46 2.98 7.95 -16.89
CA ARG A 46 1.79 7.18 -16.49
C ARG A 46 1.49 6.14 -17.58
N PRO A 47 1.22 4.87 -17.23
CA PRO A 47 0.85 3.89 -18.24
C PRO A 47 -0.35 4.36 -19.06
N VAL A 48 -0.19 4.39 -20.38
CA VAL A 48 -1.25 4.78 -21.31
C VAL A 48 -1.95 3.53 -21.82
N ILE A 49 -3.24 3.39 -21.52
CA ILE A 49 -4.06 2.29 -22.04
C ILE A 49 -4.50 2.65 -23.46
N VAL A 50 -4.20 1.78 -24.42
CA VAL A 50 -4.53 1.96 -25.84
C VAL A 50 -5.65 1.05 -26.31
N SER A 51 -5.95 -0.01 -25.56
CA SER A 51 -7.06 -0.93 -25.84
C SER A 51 -7.62 -1.49 -24.55
N VAL A 52 -8.95 -1.64 -24.51
CA VAL A 52 -9.68 -2.37 -23.48
C VAL A 52 -10.62 -3.34 -24.19
N GLY A 53 -10.47 -4.64 -23.93
CA GLY A 53 -11.32 -5.71 -24.42
C GLY A 53 -12.05 -6.44 -23.29
N GLY A 54 -13.03 -7.26 -23.65
CA GLY A 54 -13.79 -8.07 -22.69
C GLY A 54 -14.85 -7.29 -21.90
N ASP A 55 -15.22 -7.83 -20.74
CA ASP A 55 -16.22 -7.25 -19.83
C ASP A 55 -16.03 -7.73 -18.38
N ALA A 56 -16.80 -7.16 -17.45
CA ALA A 56 -16.65 -7.46 -16.03
C ALA A 56 -17.00 -8.91 -15.65
N ALA A 57 -17.87 -9.59 -16.40
CA ALA A 57 -18.29 -10.96 -16.10
C ALA A 57 -17.28 -11.98 -16.62
N ASN A 58 -16.72 -11.75 -17.81
CA ASN A 58 -15.84 -12.66 -18.52
C ASN A 58 -14.35 -12.31 -18.38
N GLY A 59 -14.03 -11.15 -17.80
CA GLY A 59 -12.68 -10.63 -17.66
C GLY A 59 -12.40 -9.53 -18.68
N PHE A 60 -11.63 -8.53 -18.26
CA PHE A 60 -11.11 -7.50 -19.14
C PHE A 60 -9.70 -7.86 -19.62
N ASP A 61 -9.32 -7.35 -20.79
CA ASP A 61 -7.94 -7.31 -21.28
C ASP A 61 -7.56 -5.85 -21.52
N LEU A 62 -6.48 -5.38 -20.88
CA LEU A 62 -5.96 -4.02 -21.04
C LEU A 62 -4.62 -4.12 -21.77
N ARG A 63 -4.46 -3.35 -22.85
CA ARG A 63 -3.18 -3.19 -23.55
C ARG A 63 -2.65 -1.78 -23.36
N TYR A 64 -1.37 -1.68 -23.02
CA TYR A 64 -0.67 -0.42 -22.81
C TYR A 64 0.17 -0.01 -24.02
N ALA A 65 0.48 1.29 -24.12
CA ALA A 65 1.28 1.85 -25.22
C ALA A 65 2.72 1.32 -25.27
N ASP A 66 3.26 0.88 -24.13
CA ASP A 66 4.57 0.23 -24.04
C ASP A 66 4.57 -1.24 -24.52
N GLY A 67 3.41 -1.74 -24.95
CA GLY A 67 3.22 -3.11 -25.43
C GLY A 67 2.87 -4.12 -24.33
N SER A 68 2.90 -3.73 -23.05
CA SER A 68 2.48 -4.59 -21.94
C SER A 68 0.97 -4.80 -21.92
N SER A 69 0.53 -5.82 -21.17
CA SER A 69 -0.89 -6.12 -20.96
C SER A 69 -1.19 -6.43 -19.49
N LEU A 70 -2.43 -6.18 -19.09
CA LEU A 70 -2.98 -6.54 -17.79
C LEU A 70 -4.32 -7.23 -17.98
N HIS A 71 -4.51 -8.35 -17.30
CA HIS A 71 -5.75 -9.11 -17.27
C HIS A 71 -6.31 -9.04 -15.83
N PRO A 72 -7.18 -8.06 -15.52
CA PRO A 72 -7.86 -8.00 -14.24
C PRO A 72 -8.61 -9.30 -13.92
N PRO A 73 -8.80 -9.64 -12.63
CA PRO A 73 -9.74 -10.68 -12.26
C PRO A 73 -11.12 -10.37 -12.82
N THR A 74 -11.95 -11.39 -12.95
CA THR A 74 -13.38 -11.22 -13.21
C THR A 74 -14.07 -10.57 -12.00
N SER A 75 -15.25 -9.99 -12.21
CA SER A 75 -16.02 -9.38 -11.12
C SER A 75 -16.44 -10.40 -10.07
N SER A 76 -16.70 -11.66 -10.43
CA SER A 76 -17.00 -12.72 -9.47
C SER A 76 -15.80 -13.04 -8.59
N GLU A 77 -14.60 -13.17 -9.16
CA GLU A 77 -13.35 -13.39 -8.42
C GLU A 77 -13.03 -12.22 -7.49
N ALA A 78 -13.09 -10.99 -8.01
CA ALA A 78 -12.83 -9.79 -7.21
C ALA A 78 -13.83 -9.62 -6.06
N LEU A 79 -15.11 -9.91 -6.28
CA LEU A 79 -16.14 -9.83 -5.24
C LEU A 79 -16.07 -10.98 -4.24
N ALA A 80 -15.58 -12.16 -4.65
CA ALA A 80 -15.28 -13.27 -3.75
C ALA A 80 -14.14 -12.88 -2.81
N GLU A 81 -13.06 -12.29 -3.33
CA GLU A 81 -11.96 -11.77 -2.50
C GLU A 81 -12.45 -10.71 -1.50
N CYS A 82 -13.34 -9.81 -1.93
CA CYS A 82 -13.94 -8.83 -1.02
C CYS A 82 -14.74 -9.45 0.12
N SER A 83 -15.21 -10.71 0.00
CA SER A 83 -15.95 -11.37 1.07
C SER A 83 -15.04 -11.90 2.18
N ALA A 84 -13.74 -12.04 1.92
CA ALA A 84 -12.75 -12.54 2.87
C ALA A 84 -12.35 -11.52 3.96
N TYR A 85 -12.64 -10.23 3.77
CA TYR A 85 -12.37 -9.22 4.79
C TYR A 85 -13.32 -9.38 5.99
N ASP A 86 -12.78 -9.31 7.20
CA ASP A 86 -13.56 -9.41 8.44
C ASP A 86 -14.41 -8.14 8.72
N GLY A 87 -13.86 -6.98 8.40
CA GLY A 87 -14.49 -5.68 8.65
C GLY A 87 -15.64 -5.39 7.66
N ARG A 88 -16.84 -5.07 8.18
CA ARG A 88 -17.98 -4.68 7.32
C ARG A 88 -17.66 -3.50 6.40
N LEU A 89 -17.00 -2.47 6.94
CA LEU A 89 -16.62 -1.29 6.16
C LEU A 89 -15.59 -1.62 5.08
N ASP A 90 -14.64 -2.51 5.37
CA ASP A 90 -13.61 -2.91 4.42
C ASP A 90 -14.19 -3.74 3.27
N ARG A 91 -15.13 -4.66 3.56
CA ARG A 91 -15.91 -5.35 2.53
C ARG A 91 -16.63 -4.39 1.60
N VAL A 92 -17.30 -3.37 2.14
CA VAL A 92 -18.02 -2.37 1.35
C VAL A 92 -17.05 -1.55 0.49
N LYS A 93 -15.95 -1.05 1.07
CA LYS A 93 -14.91 -0.31 0.34
C LYS A 93 -14.32 -1.13 -0.80
N CYS A 94 -14.01 -2.41 -0.54
CA CYS A 94 -13.51 -3.33 -1.55
C CYS A 94 -14.51 -3.49 -2.71
N ARG A 95 -15.78 -3.78 -2.39
CA ARG A 95 -16.84 -3.94 -3.40
C ARG A 95 -17.04 -2.69 -4.24
N VAL A 96 -17.06 -1.52 -3.61
CA VAL A 96 -17.21 -0.24 -4.31
C VAL A 96 -16.02 0.02 -5.22
N ARG A 97 -14.79 -0.22 -4.75
CA ARG A 97 -13.57 -0.07 -5.56
C ARG A 97 -13.66 -0.87 -6.86
N PHE A 98 -13.95 -2.16 -6.78
CA PHE A 98 -14.02 -3.00 -7.97
C PHE A 98 -15.19 -2.64 -8.89
N ARG A 99 -16.38 -2.35 -8.33
CA ARG A 99 -17.53 -1.92 -9.14
C ARG A 99 -17.26 -0.64 -9.91
N THR A 100 -16.66 0.35 -9.24
CA THR A 100 -16.28 1.61 -9.89
C THR A 100 -15.24 1.36 -10.97
N TRP A 101 -14.19 0.59 -10.66
CA TRP A 101 -13.13 0.32 -11.63
C TRP A 101 -13.64 -0.40 -12.87
N TYR A 102 -14.46 -1.45 -12.74
CA TYR A 102 -15.03 -2.14 -13.91
C TYR A 102 -15.98 -1.26 -14.73
N ARG A 103 -16.77 -0.40 -14.07
CA ARG A 103 -17.59 0.61 -14.77
C ARG A 103 -16.71 1.54 -15.59
N ASP A 104 -15.65 2.07 -14.98
CA ASP A 104 -14.71 2.99 -15.62
C ASP A 104 -13.98 2.34 -16.80
N LEU A 105 -13.63 1.04 -16.71
CA LEU A 105 -13.07 0.29 -17.84
C LEU A 105 -14.06 0.17 -19.01
N GLY A 106 -15.33 -0.11 -18.73
CA GLY A 106 -16.36 -0.11 -19.76
C GLY A 106 -16.55 1.27 -20.40
N ASP A 107 -16.47 2.35 -19.62
CA ASP A 107 -16.55 3.72 -20.11
C ASP A 107 -15.33 4.07 -21.00
N LEU A 108 -14.12 3.67 -20.58
CA LEU A 108 -12.89 3.83 -21.35
C LEU A 108 -12.92 3.05 -22.66
N GLN A 109 -13.35 1.79 -22.62
CA GLN A 109 -13.52 0.94 -23.81
C GLN A 109 -14.41 1.61 -24.85
N ARG A 110 -15.55 2.16 -24.45
CA ARG A 110 -16.46 2.87 -25.36
C ARG A 110 -15.84 4.15 -25.92
N SER A 111 -15.07 4.86 -25.11
CA SER A 111 -14.38 6.09 -25.51
C SER A 111 -13.30 5.81 -26.55
N LEU A 112 -12.47 4.79 -26.32
CA LEU A 112 -11.45 4.33 -27.27
C LEU A 112 -12.09 3.81 -28.57
N ALA A 113 -13.17 3.04 -28.47
CA ALA A 113 -13.88 2.55 -29.65
C ALA A 113 -14.51 3.68 -30.47
N TRP A 114 -14.99 4.76 -29.82
CA TRP A 114 -15.48 5.94 -30.51
C TRP A 114 -14.35 6.66 -31.26
N HIS A 115 -13.20 6.88 -30.60
CA HIS A 115 -12.02 7.50 -31.19
C HIS A 115 -11.46 6.67 -32.35
N ALA A 116 -11.50 5.34 -32.27
CA ALA A 116 -11.01 4.49 -33.37
C ALA A 116 -11.86 4.55 -34.64
N ARG A 117 -13.09 5.09 -34.56
CA ARG A 117 -14.03 5.19 -35.70
C ARG A 117 -14.08 6.58 -36.34
N HIS A 118 -13.44 7.59 -35.75
CA HIS A 118 -13.47 8.99 -36.19
C HIS A 118 -12.06 9.57 -36.26
#